data_AF-A0A952GG87-F1
#
_entry.id   AF-A0A952GG87-F1
#
_cell.length_a   1.000
_cell.length_b   1.000
_cell.length_c   1.000
_cell.angle_alpha   90.00
_cell.angle_beta   90.00
_cell.angle_gamma   90.00
#
_symmetry.space_group_name_H-M   'P 1'
#
loop_
_entity.id
_entity.type
_entity.pdbx_description
1 polymer ?
#
loop_
_entity_poly.entity_id
_entity_poly.type
_entity_poly.pdbx_seq_one_letter_code
_entity_poly.pdbx_strand_id
1 'polypeptide(L)' 'MTDDPKPAESESADEAQEAREEVLRRRRLAEIFGDVIPEQTSDDADESGGPDRRTDDEAQEAWLRSQVPPHHG' A
#
# COMPACT_ATOMS: atom_id res chain seq x y z
N MET A 1 9.81 47.81 -21.74
CA MET A 1 8.97 46.91 -20.94
C MET A 1 9.19 45.53 -21.51
N THR A 2 9.94 44.69 -20.78
CA THR A 2 10.23 43.31 -21.14
C THR A 2 8.97 42.48 -20.98
N ASP A 3 8.64 41.68 -21.99
CA ASP A 3 7.73 40.54 -21.83
C ASP A 3 8.48 39.35 -22.43
N ASP A 4 8.96 38.46 -21.54
CA ASP A 4 9.62 37.20 -21.87
C ASP A 4 8.64 36.07 -21.54
N PRO A 5 8.28 35.25 -22.53
CA PRO A 5 8.10 33.84 -22.20
C PRO A 5 8.53 32.89 -23.32
N LYS A 6 9.36 31.90 -23.00
CA LYS A 6 9.25 30.57 -23.62
C LYS A 6 9.47 29.44 -22.59
N PRO A 7 8.42 28.88 -21.97
CA PRO A 7 8.56 27.84 -20.94
C PRO A 7 8.53 26.39 -21.48
N ALA A 8 8.30 26.17 -22.77
CA ALA A 8 8.01 24.81 -23.27
C ALA A 8 9.20 23.84 -23.33
N GLU A 9 10.46 24.32 -23.31
CA GLU A 9 11.64 23.45 -23.39
C GLU A 9 12.11 22.95 -22.02
N SER A 10 11.81 23.67 -20.93
CA SER A 10 12.16 23.27 -19.57
C SER A 10 11.25 22.17 -19.02
N GLU A 11 9.94 22.24 -19.29
CA GLU A 11 8.98 21.22 -18.84
C GLU A 11 9.28 19.84 -19.44
N SER A 12 9.68 19.80 -20.72
CA SER A 12 10.05 18.56 -21.42
C SER A 12 11.31 17.90 -20.84
N ALA A 13 12.23 18.70 -20.28
CA ALA A 13 13.46 18.21 -19.66
C ALA A 13 13.20 17.67 -18.24
N ASP A 14 12.31 18.32 -17.49
CA ASP A 14 11.91 17.89 -16.15
C ASP A 14 11.12 16.58 -16.20
N GLU A 15 10.16 16.44 -17.13
CA GLU A 15 9.43 15.17 -17.34
C GLU A 15 10.37 14.01 -17.69
N ALA A 16 11.38 14.28 -18.53
CA ALA A 16 12.38 13.29 -18.90
C ALA A 16 13.28 12.91 -17.70
N GLN A 17 13.48 13.83 -16.75
CA GLN A 17 14.23 13.57 -15.54
C GLN A 17 13.41 12.74 -14.54
N GLU A 18 12.14 13.09 -14.31
CA GLU A 18 11.22 12.34 -13.45
C GLU A 18 11.05 10.89 -13.95
N ALA A 19 10.90 10.70 -15.26
CA ALA A 19 10.79 9.36 -15.84
C ALA A 19 12.05 8.52 -15.58
N ARG A 20 13.24 9.12 -15.62
CA ARG A 20 14.51 8.43 -15.29
C ARG A 20 14.58 8.08 -13.81
N GLU A 21 14.16 8.99 -12.93
CA GLU A 21 14.12 8.75 -11.49
C GLU A 21 13.17 7.61 -11.13
N GLU A 22 11.98 7.55 -11.73
CA GLU A 22 11.04 6.44 -11.50
C GLU A 22 11.60 5.10 -11.99
N VAL A 23 12.28 5.08 -13.14
CA VAL A 23 12.96 3.86 -13.62
C VAL A 23 14.05 3.40 -12.65
N LEU A 24 14.86 4.32 -12.12
CA LEU A 24 15.89 4.00 -11.12
C LEU A 24 15.28 3.53 -9.80
N ARG A 25 14.21 4.15 -9.35
CA ARG A 25 13.46 3.77 -8.15
C ARG A 25 12.91 2.35 -8.28
N ARG A 26 12.23 2.05 -9.40
CA ARG A 26 11.72 0.70 -9.69
C ARG A 26 12.83 -0.33 -9.73
N ARG A 27 13.98 -0.02 -10.35
CA ARG A 27 15.15 -0.92 -10.38
C ARG A 27 15.69 -1.21 -8.98
N ARG A 28 15.81 -0.20 -8.12
CA ARG A 28 16.26 -0.38 -6.72
C ARG A 28 15.27 -1.25 -5.93
N LEU A 29 13.97 -1.05 -6.12
CA LEU A 29 12.95 -1.88 -5.48
C LEU A 29 13.06 -3.34 -5.96
N ALA A 30 13.22 -3.56 -7.26
CA ALA A 30 13.41 -4.90 -7.82
C ALA A 30 14.70 -5.59 -7.33
N GLU A 31 15.78 -4.85 -7.10
CA GLU A 31 17.01 -5.40 -6.52
C GLU A 31 16.81 -5.91 -5.09
N ILE A 32 15.94 -5.26 -4.30
CA ILE A 32 15.67 -5.61 -2.90
C ILE A 32 14.57 -6.67 -2.80
N PHE A 33 13.48 -6.48 -3.53
CA PHE A 33 12.23 -7.22 -3.38
C PHE A 33 11.95 -8.21 -4.53
N GLY A 34 12.75 -8.16 -5.61
CA GLY A 34 12.48 -8.89 -6.84
C GLY A 34 11.48 -8.16 -7.75
N ASP A 35 11.35 -8.64 -8.99
CA ASP A 35 10.38 -8.11 -9.97
C ASP A 35 8.95 -8.64 -9.77
N VAL A 36 8.80 -9.70 -8.97
CA VAL A 36 7.52 -10.39 -8.76
C VAL A 36 7.00 -10.05 -7.37
N ILE A 37 5.88 -9.32 -7.31
CA ILE A 37 5.13 -9.13 -6.07
C ILE A 37 4.30 -10.40 -5.82
N PRO A 38 4.40 -11.02 -4.62
CA PRO A 38 3.57 -12.19 -4.32
C PRO A 38 2.10 -11.82 -4.39
N GLU A 39 1.28 -12.78 -4.81
CA GLU A 39 -0.18 -12.61 -4.75
C GLU A 39 -0.60 -12.41 -3.29
N GLN A 40 -1.49 -11.43 -3.07
CA GLN A 40 -2.06 -11.18 -1.77
C GLN A 40 -2.97 -12.37 -1.39
N THR A 41 -2.79 -12.92 -0.19
CA THR A 41 -3.62 -14.03 0.28
C THR A 41 -4.98 -13.53 0.76
N SER A 42 -5.93 -14.43 0.94
CA SER A 42 -7.24 -14.07 1.51
C SER A 42 -7.10 -13.47 2.91
N ASP A 43 -6.12 -13.90 3.70
CA ASP A 43 -5.90 -13.43 5.07
C ASP A 43 -5.40 -11.97 5.09
N ASP A 44 -4.64 -11.55 4.08
CA ASP A 44 -4.12 -10.18 3.95
C ASP A 44 -5.22 -9.16 3.57
N ALA A 45 -6.31 -9.62 2.96
CA ALA A 45 -7.43 -8.77 2.58
C ALA A 45 -8.24 -8.27 3.79
N ASP A 46 -8.03 -8.85 4.97
CA ASP A 46 -8.85 -8.62 6.16
C ASP A 46 -8.50 -7.39 7.00
N GLU A 47 -7.38 -6.72 6.72
CA GLU A 47 -6.93 -5.57 7.52
C GLU A 47 -7.22 -4.19 6.88
N SER A 48 -7.53 -4.12 5.59
CA SER A 48 -7.90 -2.86 4.94
C SER A 48 -9.35 -2.49 5.29
N GLY A 49 -9.52 -1.87 6.46
CA GLY A 49 -10.78 -1.49 7.09
C GLY A 49 -11.73 -0.66 6.24
N GLY A 50 -12.68 -1.34 5.58
CA GLY A 50 -13.96 -0.74 5.22
C GLY A 50 -14.85 -0.61 6.48
N PRO A 51 -15.73 0.41 6.57
CA PRO A 51 -16.58 0.67 7.73
C PRO A 51 -17.60 -0.45 8.05
N ASP A 52 -17.63 -1.51 7.26
CA ASP A 52 -18.57 -2.63 7.33
C ASP A 52 -18.02 -3.85 8.11
N ARG A 53 -16.74 -3.83 8.52
CA ARG A 53 -16.16 -4.87 9.41
C ARG A 53 -16.47 -4.65 10.89
N ARG A 54 -17.68 -4.21 11.24
CA ARG A 54 -18.22 -4.56 12.56
C ARG A 54 -18.67 -6.01 12.48
N THR A 55 -17.70 -6.92 12.50
CA THR A 55 -17.97 -8.29 12.94
C THR A 55 -18.66 -8.16 14.28
N ASP A 56 -19.93 -8.59 14.34
CA ASP A 56 -20.80 -8.54 15.50
C ASP A 56 -20.02 -8.79 16.80
N ASP A 57 -19.77 -7.72 17.57
CA ASP A 57 -18.89 -7.73 18.74
C ASP A 57 -19.33 -8.82 19.73
N GLU A 58 -20.62 -9.12 19.77
CA GLU A 58 -21.23 -10.17 20.60
C GLU A 58 -20.83 -11.58 20.13
N ALA A 59 -20.79 -11.81 18.82
CA ALA A 59 -20.36 -13.08 18.24
C ALA A 59 -18.86 -13.33 18.45
N GLN A 60 -18.04 -12.28 18.33
CA GLN A 60 -16.61 -12.33 18.58
C GLN A 60 -16.32 -12.65 20.06
N GLU A 61 -17.03 -12.00 20.97
CA GLU A 61 -16.86 -12.20 22.41
C GLU A 61 -17.35 -13.59 22.86
N ALA A 62 -18.44 -14.10 22.27
CA ALA A 62 -18.94 -15.45 22.53
C ALA A 62 -17.93 -16.52 22.08
N TRP A 63 -17.31 -16.35 20.91
CA TRP A 63 -16.26 -17.25 20.44
C TRP A 63 -15.05 -17.24 21.39
N LEU A 64 -14.56 -16.06 21.80
CA LEU A 64 -13.42 -15.95 22.72
C LEU A 64 -13.67 -16.64 24.06
N ARG A 65 -14.85 -16.47 24.66
CA ARG A 65 -15.21 -17.14 25.91
C ARG A 65 -15.25 -18.66 25.77
N SER A 66 -15.62 -19.19 24.60
CA SER A 66 -15.63 -20.63 24.33
C SER A 66 -14.24 -21.26 24.25
N GLN A 67 -13.20 -20.45 24.02
CA GLN A 67 -11.81 -20.91 23.90
C GLN A 67 -11.09 -20.98 25.26
N VAL A 68 -11.72 -20.54 26.36
CA VAL A 68 -11.08 -20.59 27.68
C VAL A 68 -10.96 -22.04 28.15
N PRO A 69 -9.74 -22.55 28.42
CA PRO A 69 -9.54 -23.91 28.89
C PRO A 69 -10.22 -24.17 30.25
N PRO A 70 -10.70 -25.41 30.52
CA PRO A 70 -11.52 -25.73 31.68
C PRO A 70 -10.82 -25.60 33.05
N HIS A 71 -9.51 -25.35 33.06
CA HIS A 71 -8.69 -25.16 34.26
C HIS A 71 -8.24 -23.71 34.46
N HIS A 72 -8.84 -22.75 33.75
CA HIS A 72 -8.72 -21.34 34.10
C HIS A 72 -9.80 -20.99 35.14
N GLY A 73 -9.45 -21.33 36.39
CA GLY A 73 -10.12 -20.97 37.64
C GLY A 73 -9.16 -21.18 38.79
#